data_AF-A0A375ABT7-F1
#
_entry.id   AF-A0A375ABT7-F1
#
_cell.length_a   1.000
_cell.length_b   1.000
_cell.length_c   1.000
_cell.angle_alpha   90.00
_cell.angle_beta   90.00
_cell.angle_gamma   90.00
#
_symmetry.space_group_name_H-M   'P 1'
#
loop_
_entity.id
_entity.type
_entity.pdbx_description
1 polymer ?
#
loop_
_entity_poly.entity_id
_entity_poly.type
_entity_poly.pdbx_seq_one_letter_code
_entity_poly.pdbx_strand_id
1 'polypeptide(L)'
;MLGLSKKVARSELLRIKHTGTPKAFTDWVKKNILDYGHEVEALARPLVEKIIGDDLYPVTCSDEDGGGKLSASCDGLTLLEDTAFEHKQWNTDLAASVSNNVLPDDHMPQCQQIMLVTGAQRVIFTVSDGTPERLVWMEVLPDANWFERIRAGWAQFDRDLAEYTLPTPAPTVVAEAVQDLPAVTVQVNGQIEVRENFTIFEVALRDFIENKLIREPQTDQDFADLDLQIKAMKKAEETLNAAESMMLAQIQRVDEAKRQKDMLSRLVRDNRLMAEKLLASEKERRRTEKVVAARQAFADHVTELQREISGVRLDIVVPDFAGAIKGLKTMTSIQDKLDTALANGKIAADQQAADLRTKLAWLDTNAADYRALLADLQQLVAKPFDDFKLAVTARIDAHKKAEEARLEAERERIRREEAARLEAEQRQQKEPPAKRKARQSWRRRHRVA
;
A
#
# COMPACT_ATOMS: atom_id res chain seq x y z
N MET A 1 9.76 3.20 -6.33
CA MET A 1 9.52 2.14 -5.33
C MET A 1 8.20 2.32 -4.58
N LEU A 2 7.95 3.45 -3.89
CA LEU A 2 6.76 3.67 -3.03
C LEU A 2 5.42 3.90 -3.76
N GLY A 3 5.44 4.07 -5.10
CA GLY A 3 4.24 4.32 -5.91
C GLY A 3 3.61 5.71 -5.74
N LEU A 4 4.38 6.69 -5.26
CA LEU A 4 3.96 8.09 -5.06
C LEU A 4 4.10 8.94 -6.34
N SER A 5 4.89 8.51 -7.32
CA SER A 5 5.10 9.27 -8.55
C SER A 5 3.83 9.39 -9.38
N LYS A 6 3.56 10.60 -9.89
CA LYS A 6 2.48 10.86 -10.85
C LYS A 6 2.86 10.53 -12.30
N LYS A 7 4.16 10.33 -12.58
CA LYS A 7 4.70 10.19 -13.95
C LYS A 7 5.05 8.75 -14.35
N VAL A 8 5.37 7.92 -13.37
CA VAL A 8 5.79 6.53 -13.57
C VAL A 8 5.09 5.65 -12.55
N ALA A 9 4.33 4.68 -13.03
CA ALA A 9 3.65 3.71 -12.18
C ALA A 9 4.66 2.75 -11.53
N ARG A 10 4.31 2.14 -10.40
CA ARG A 10 5.21 1.21 -9.70
C ARG A 10 5.50 -0.03 -10.57
N SER A 11 4.45 -0.57 -11.20
CA SER A 11 4.53 -1.67 -12.16
C SER A 11 5.36 -1.34 -13.40
N GLU A 12 5.28 -0.10 -13.89
CA GLU A 12 6.13 0.37 -15.00
C GLU A 12 7.60 0.36 -14.61
N LEU A 13 7.93 0.82 -13.39
CA LEU A 13 9.30 0.77 -12.87
C LEU A 13 9.81 -0.67 -12.71
N LEU A 14 8.96 -1.59 -12.21
CA LEU A 14 9.30 -3.03 -12.14
C LEU A 14 9.64 -3.58 -13.52
N ARG A 15 8.79 -3.28 -14.52
CA ARG A 15 9.03 -3.71 -15.91
C ARG A 15 10.36 -3.17 -16.46
N ILE A 16 10.64 -1.89 -16.26
CA ILE A 16 11.90 -1.26 -16.71
C ILE A 16 13.11 -1.97 -16.07
N LYS A 17 13.06 -2.22 -14.76
CA LYS A 17 14.16 -2.88 -14.04
C LYS A 17 14.30 -4.36 -14.40
N HIS A 18 13.20 -5.07 -14.62
CA HIS A 18 13.21 -6.48 -14.98
C HIS A 18 13.74 -6.71 -16.41
N THR A 19 13.35 -5.86 -17.35
CA THR A 19 13.75 -5.97 -18.76
C THR A 19 15.09 -5.32 -19.09
N GLY A 20 15.62 -4.49 -18.18
CA GLY A 20 16.81 -3.66 -18.44
C GLY A 20 16.61 -2.64 -19.57
N THR A 21 15.39 -2.43 -20.04
CA THR A 21 15.11 -1.55 -21.18
C THR A 21 14.70 -0.16 -20.67
N PRO A 22 15.46 0.90 -20.98
CA PRO A 22 15.15 2.24 -20.51
C PRO A 22 13.86 2.77 -21.15
N LYS A 23 13.22 3.73 -20.48
CA LYS A 23 12.03 4.40 -21.01
C LYS A 23 12.41 5.19 -22.27
N ALA A 24 11.76 4.88 -23.38
CA ALA A 24 11.88 5.67 -24.59
C ALA A 24 11.08 6.97 -24.44
N PHE A 25 11.73 8.11 -24.65
CA PHE A 25 11.10 9.41 -24.72
C PHE A 25 10.98 9.86 -26.17
N THR A 26 9.86 10.50 -26.51
CA THR A 26 9.70 11.16 -27.80
C THR A 26 10.68 12.34 -27.90
N ASP A 27 11.03 12.73 -29.13
CA ASP A 27 11.94 13.85 -29.36
C ASP A 27 11.40 15.16 -28.76
N TRP A 28 10.08 15.33 -28.76
CA TRP A 28 9.44 16.47 -28.11
C TRP A 28 9.68 16.47 -26.60
N VAL A 29 9.54 15.32 -25.92
CA VAL A 29 9.78 15.23 -24.47
C VAL A 29 11.24 15.45 -24.13
N LYS A 30 12.17 14.87 -24.91
CA LYS A 30 13.61 15.09 -24.70
C LYS A 30 13.94 16.59 -24.77
N LYS A 31 13.58 17.24 -25.87
CA LYS A 31 13.90 18.65 -26.10
C LYS A 31 13.21 19.60 -25.13
N ASN A 32 11.89 19.50 -24.98
CA ASN A 32 11.11 20.54 -24.30
C ASN A 32 10.95 20.29 -22.80
N ILE A 33 11.25 19.08 -22.31
CA ILE A 33 11.09 18.74 -20.89
C ILE A 33 12.43 18.40 -20.26
N LEU A 34 13.24 17.52 -20.85
CA LEU A 34 14.49 17.09 -20.23
C LEU A 34 15.61 18.11 -20.47
N ASP A 35 15.89 18.44 -21.74
CA ASP A 35 16.97 19.36 -22.11
C ASP A 35 16.67 20.78 -21.59
N TYR A 36 15.46 21.28 -21.83
CA TYR A 36 15.01 22.57 -21.27
C TYR A 36 15.03 22.57 -19.73
N GLY A 37 14.80 21.41 -19.09
CA GLY A 37 14.93 21.28 -17.65
C GLY A 37 16.34 21.57 -17.17
N HIS A 38 17.36 20.94 -17.78
CA HIS A 38 18.76 21.18 -17.46
C HIS A 38 19.20 22.62 -17.79
N GLU A 39 18.67 23.21 -18.87
CA GLU A 39 18.94 24.62 -19.19
C GLU A 39 18.46 25.55 -18.07
N VAL A 40 17.21 25.37 -17.63
CA VAL A 40 16.61 26.17 -16.56
C VAL A 40 17.29 25.93 -15.21
N GLU A 41 17.66 24.69 -14.91
CA GLU A 41 18.44 24.32 -13.72
C GLU A 41 19.78 25.08 -13.68
N ALA A 42 20.51 25.08 -14.80
CA ALA A 42 21.80 25.77 -14.91
C ALA A 42 21.67 27.30 -14.71
N LEU A 43 20.56 27.90 -15.14
CA LEU A 43 20.27 29.32 -14.89
C LEU A 43 19.86 29.59 -13.44
N ALA A 44 19.17 28.65 -12.79
CA ALA A 44 18.73 28.77 -11.41
C ALA A 44 19.88 28.58 -10.41
N ARG A 45 20.84 27.70 -10.70
CA ARG A 45 21.97 27.37 -9.81
C ARG A 45 22.70 28.61 -9.26
N PRO A 46 23.17 29.58 -10.07
CA PRO A 46 23.85 30.77 -9.54
C PRO A 46 22.96 31.70 -8.71
N LEU A 47 21.63 31.59 -8.80
CA LEU A 47 20.71 32.29 -7.91
C LEU A 47 20.61 31.58 -6.56
N VAL A 48 20.61 30.24 -6.57
CA VAL A 48 20.61 29.42 -5.35
C VAL A 48 21.94 29.51 -4.61
N GLU A 49 23.07 29.51 -5.32
CA GLU A 49 24.42 29.74 -4.74
C GLU A 49 24.47 31.06 -3.96
N LYS A 50 23.86 32.14 -4.48
CA LYS A 50 23.74 33.41 -3.76
C LYS A 50 22.84 33.33 -2.52
N ILE A 51 21.81 32.48 -2.54
CA ILE A 51 20.90 32.28 -1.41
C ILE A 51 21.60 31.51 -0.29
N ILE A 52 22.36 30.46 -0.63
CA ILE A 52 23.05 29.63 0.37
C ILE A 52 24.41 30.18 0.79
N GLY A 53 25.03 31.03 -0.04
CA GLY A 53 26.34 31.62 0.18
C GLY A 53 27.52 30.67 -0.10
N ASP A 54 27.33 29.66 -0.95
CA ASP A 54 28.31 28.61 -1.28
C ASP A 54 28.10 28.12 -2.72
N ASP A 55 29.13 27.50 -3.30
CA ASP A 55 29.14 27.03 -4.68
C ASP A 55 28.52 25.62 -4.80
N LEU A 56 27.79 25.38 -5.89
CA LEU A 56 27.13 24.10 -6.16
C LEU A 56 27.71 23.45 -7.41
N TYR A 57 27.96 22.14 -7.35
CA TYR A 57 28.32 21.35 -8.53
C TYR A 57 27.35 20.17 -8.73
N PRO A 58 26.91 19.90 -9.97
CA PRO A 58 26.03 18.77 -10.25
C PRO A 58 26.82 17.47 -10.11
N VAL A 59 26.21 16.46 -9.49
CA VAL A 59 26.91 15.19 -9.18
C VAL A 59 25.94 14.02 -9.08
N THR A 60 26.39 12.83 -9.48
CA THR A 60 25.71 11.57 -9.17
C THR A 60 26.48 10.84 -8.09
N CYS A 61 25.82 10.55 -6.98
CA CYS A 61 26.37 9.86 -5.83
C CYS A 61 25.75 8.46 -5.70
N SER A 62 26.47 7.54 -5.09
CA SER A 62 25.99 6.20 -4.75
C SER A 62 26.54 5.77 -3.40
N ASP A 63 25.77 4.97 -2.66
CA ASP A 63 26.21 4.39 -1.37
C ASP A 63 26.91 3.02 -1.53
N GLU A 64 27.38 2.69 -2.74
CA GLU A 64 28.06 1.42 -3.05
C GLU A 64 29.33 1.21 -2.23
N ASP A 65 30.09 2.27 -1.92
CA ASP A 65 31.28 2.18 -1.06
C ASP A 65 30.94 1.73 0.37
N GLY A 66 29.71 1.98 0.82
CA GLY A 66 29.15 1.49 2.07
C GLY A 66 28.50 0.10 1.97
N GLY A 67 28.61 -0.57 0.82
CA GLY A 67 27.94 -1.84 0.52
C GLY A 67 26.46 -1.68 0.13
N GLY A 68 26.00 -0.45 -0.13
CA GLY A 68 24.66 -0.15 -0.58
C GLY A 68 24.45 -0.34 -2.09
N LYS A 69 23.24 0.00 -2.55
CA LYS A 69 22.82 -0.08 -3.98
C LYS A 69 21.95 1.12 -4.37
N LEU A 70 21.97 2.16 -3.57
CA LEU A 70 21.20 3.38 -3.75
C LEU A 70 22.06 4.42 -4.46
N SER A 71 21.40 5.21 -5.29
CA SER A 71 22.02 6.33 -5.99
C SER A 71 21.16 7.57 -5.88
N ALA A 72 21.80 8.73 -5.95
CA ALA A 72 21.14 10.02 -6.03
C ALA A 72 21.83 10.87 -7.10
N SER A 73 21.06 11.41 -8.03
CA SER A 73 21.55 12.46 -8.94
C SER A 73 21.13 13.79 -8.33
N CYS A 74 22.10 14.64 -8.03
CA CYS A 74 21.92 15.94 -7.43
C CYS A 74 22.15 17.02 -8.49
N ASP A 75 21.20 17.94 -8.62
CA ASP A 75 21.33 19.11 -9.51
C ASP A 75 22.43 20.07 -9.01
N GLY A 76 22.73 19.99 -7.72
CA GLY A 76 23.92 20.55 -7.10
C GLY A 76 24.22 19.93 -5.74
N LEU A 77 25.48 19.95 -5.35
CA LEU A 77 25.97 19.63 -4.01
C LEU A 77 27.10 20.60 -3.68
N THR A 78 27.20 21.04 -2.42
CA THR A 78 28.35 21.85 -1.95
C THR A 78 29.60 20.98 -1.85
N LEU A 79 30.78 21.60 -1.86
CA LEU A 79 32.06 20.86 -1.76
C LEU A 79 32.19 20.10 -0.42
N LEU A 80 31.57 20.61 0.64
CA LEU A 80 31.51 19.93 1.94
C LEU A 80 30.40 18.87 2.04
N GLU A 81 29.63 18.68 0.96
CA GLU A 81 28.54 17.70 0.85
C GLU A 81 27.42 17.89 1.90
N ASP A 82 27.35 19.07 2.52
CA ASP A 82 26.42 19.37 3.61
C ASP A 82 25.09 19.98 3.13
N THR A 83 25.08 20.59 1.94
CA THR A 83 23.89 21.21 1.33
C THR A 83 23.73 20.70 -0.10
N ALA A 84 22.63 19.99 -0.35
CA ALA A 84 22.25 19.57 -1.68
C ALA A 84 21.24 20.53 -2.31
N PHE A 85 21.16 20.51 -3.64
CA PHE A 85 20.25 21.31 -4.45
C PHE A 85 19.45 20.38 -5.37
N GLU A 86 18.14 20.59 -5.37
CA GLU A 86 17.19 19.90 -6.25
C GLU A 86 16.27 20.94 -6.91
N HIS A 87 16.18 20.88 -8.23
CA HIS A 87 15.48 21.82 -9.08
C HIS A 87 14.29 21.19 -9.79
N LYS A 88 13.21 21.98 -9.91
CA LYS A 88 12.08 21.70 -10.78
C LYS A 88 11.77 22.91 -11.64
N GLN A 89 11.42 22.64 -12.90
CA GLN A 89 10.85 23.65 -13.80
C GLN A 89 9.60 24.29 -13.21
N TRP A 90 9.38 25.56 -13.54
CA TRP A 90 8.25 26.34 -13.07
C TRP A 90 6.90 25.65 -13.35
N ASN A 91 6.18 25.35 -12.29
CA ASN A 91 4.81 24.89 -12.30
C ASN A 91 4.06 25.70 -11.25
N THR A 92 2.98 26.38 -11.64
CA THR A 92 2.27 27.32 -10.76
C THR A 92 1.80 26.68 -9.45
N ASP A 93 1.29 25.45 -9.50
CA ASP A 93 0.77 24.76 -8.31
C ASP A 93 1.90 24.32 -7.38
N LEU A 94 2.98 23.77 -7.94
CA LEU A 94 4.16 23.39 -7.16
C LEU A 94 4.85 24.62 -6.56
N ALA A 95 4.98 25.70 -7.33
CA ALA A 95 5.56 26.96 -6.87
C ALA A 95 4.71 27.55 -5.72
N ALA A 96 3.39 27.54 -5.85
CA ALA A 96 2.50 27.97 -4.76
C ALA A 96 2.64 27.09 -3.52
N SER A 97 2.77 25.77 -3.68
CA SER A 97 2.98 24.84 -2.56
C SER A 97 4.30 25.09 -1.84
N VAL A 98 5.40 25.24 -2.58
CA VAL A 98 6.74 25.51 -2.04
C VAL A 98 6.80 26.88 -1.36
N SER A 99 6.18 27.92 -1.93
CA SER A 99 6.07 29.23 -1.28
C SER A 99 5.30 29.20 0.05
N ASN A 100 4.40 28.22 0.22
CA ASN A 100 3.70 27.97 1.48
C ASN A 100 4.45 26.99 2.39
N ASN A 101 5.71 26.66 2.07
CA ASN A 101 6.57 25.72 2.79
C ASN A 101 5.98 24.31 2.90
N VAL A 102 5.25 23.88 1.86
CA VAL A 102 4.65 22.55 1.75
C VAL A 102 5.26 21.83 0.55
N LEU A 103 6.10 20.82 0.81
CA LEU A 103 6.61 19.94 -0.23
C LEU A 103 5.61 18.81 -0.51
N PRO A 104 5.12 18.65 -1.75
CA PRO A 104 4.24 17.53 -2.07
C PRO A 104 4.87 16.16 -1.84
N ASP A 105 4.07 15.19 -1.42
CA ASP A 105 4.50 13.83 -1.10
C ASP A 105 5.21 13.11 -2.26
N ASP A 106 4.96 13.48 -3.52
CA ASP A 106 5.63 12.90 -4.67
C ASP A 106 7.07 13.42 -4.90
N HIS A 107 7.48 14.47 -4.18
CA HIS A 107 8.83 15.02 -4.21
C HIS A 107 9.65 14.70 -2.94
N MET A 108 9.00 14.56 -1.79
CA MET A 108 9.69 14.26 -0.51
C MET A 108 10.64 13.05 -0.57
N PRO A 109 10.27 11.90 -1.19
CA PRO A 109 11.19 10.77 -1.29
C PRO A 109 12.49 11.09 -2.03
N GLN A 110 12.45 12.00 -3.03
CA GLN A 110 13.63 12.38 -3.79
C GLN A 110 14.61 13.17 -2.91
N CYS A 111 14.12 14.21 -2.21
CA CYS A 111 14.95 15.01 -1.30
C CYS A 111 15.54 14.15 -0.17
N GLN A 112 14.72 13.29 0.43
CA GLN A 112 15.17 12.40 1.51
C GLN A 112 16.16 11.35 0.99
N GLN A 113 15.99 10.83 -0.24
CA GLN A 113 16.97 9.91 -0.83
C GLN A 113 18.30 10.60 -1.13
N ILE A 114 18.29 11.87 -1.57
CA ILE A 114 19.52 12.65 -1.76
C ILE A 114 20.30 12.73 -0.44
N MET A 115 19.65 13.16 0.65
CA MET A 115 20.29 13.25 1.97
C MET A 115 20.73 11.88 2.51
N LEU A 116 19.95 10.83 2.25
CA LEU A 116 20.29 9.45 2.64
C LEU A 116 21.58 8.94 1.97
N VAL A 117 21.78 9.27 0.68
CA VAL A 117 22.92 8.80 -0.11
C VAL A 117 24.15 9.69 0.07
N THR A 118 23.96 11.00 0.15
CA THR A 118 25.06 11.98 0.23
C THR A 118 25.50 12.29 1.66
N GLY A 119 24.63 12.09 2.65
CA GLY A 119 24.87 12.58 4.01
C GLY A 119 24.61 14.07 4.20
N ALA A 120 24.07 14.77 3.19
CA ALA A 120 23.73 16.17 3.27
C ALA A 120 22.76 16.46 4.43
N GLN A 121 22.96 17.59 5.09
CA GLN A 121 22.17 18.02 6.25
C GLN A 121 20.88 18.74 5.84
N ARG A 122 20.79 19.13 4.57
CA ARG A 122 19.60 19.75 3.98
C ARG A 122 19.62 19.64 2.45
N VAL A 123 18.42 19.73 1.86
CA VAL A 123 18.21 19.96 0.43
C VAL A 123 17.51 21.30 0.24
N ILE A 124 18.06 22.15 -0.62
CA ILE A 124 17.37 23.33 -1.13
C ILE A 124 16.54 22.92 -2.33
N PHE A 125 15.24 22.75 -2.10
CA PHE A 125 14.28 22.40 -3.15
C PHE A 125 13.78 23.67 -3.82
N THR A 126 14.02 23.81 -5.13
CA THR A 126 13.74 25.03 -5.89
C THR A 126 12.79 24.76 -7.05
N VAL A 127 11.85 25.68 -7.25
CA VAL A 127 10.97 25.71 -8.42
C VAL A 127 11.21 27.02 -9.16
N SER A 128 11.73 26.95 -10.39
CA SER A 128 12.01 28.16 -11.15
C SER A 128 11.92 27.99 -12.66
N ASP A 129 11.88 29.12 -13.39
CA ASP A 129 12.17 29.18 -14.82
C ASP A 129 13.57 29.75 -15.12
N GLY A 130 14.44 29.76 -14.11
CA GLY A 130 15.82 30.24 -14.23
C GLY A 130 15.97 31.75 -14.03
N THR A 131 14.87 32.46 -13.76
CA THR A 131 14.86 33.91 -13.51
C THR A 131 14.63 34.23 -12.02
N PRO A 132 15.14 35.37 -11.52
CA PRO A 132 14.85 35.81 -10.14
C PRO A 132 13.36 36.06 -9.87
N GLU A 133 12.58 36.47 -10.87
CA GLU A 133 11.16 36.81 -10.74
C GLU A 133 10.28 35.57 -10.49
N ARG A 134 10.75 34.41 -10.96
CA ARG A 134 10.09 33.12 -10.82
C ARG A 134 11.06 32.14 -10.21
N LEU A 135 11.47 32.44 -8.99
CA LEU A 135 12.27 31.58 -8.16
C LEU A 135 11.63 31.48 -6.78
N VAL A 136 11.19 30.28 -6.44
CA VAL A 136 10.69 29.95 -5.10
C VAL A 136 11.43 28.71 -4.62
N TRP A 137 11.75 28.68 -3.33
CA TRP A 137 12.53 27.61 -2.74
C TRP A 137 12.11 27.36 -1.31
N MET A 138 12.44 26.17 -0.81
CA MET A 138 12.32 25.81 0.58
C MET A 138 13.48 24.91 1.02
N GLU A 139 13.76 24.91 2.32
CA GLU A 139 14.71 23.98 2.92
C GLU A 139 14.00 22.71 3.36
N VAL A 140 14.56 21.56 2.97
CA VAL A 140 14.09 20.24 3.39
C VAL A 140 15.17 19.63 4.27
N LEU A 141 14.78 19.23 5.49
CA LEU A 141 15.67 18.63 6.49
C LEU A 141 15.55 17.10 6.49
N PRO A 142 16.61 16.39 6.91
CA PRO A 142 16.60 14.94 7.00
C PRO A 142 15.57 14.46 8.02
N ASP A 143 14.82 13.42 7.66
CA ASP A 143 13.88 12.76 8.55
C ASP A 143 14.20 11.26 8.59
N ALA A 144 14.58 10.78 9.77
CA ALA A 144 14.93 9.38 9.98
C ALA A 144 13.78 8.42 9.60
N ASN A 145 12.52 8.82 9.80
CA ASN A 145 11.38 7.99 9.39
C ASN A 145 11.29 7.86 7.87
N TRP A 146 11.64 8.92 7.13
CA TRP A 146 11.72 8.87 5.68
C TRP A 146 12.87 8.00 5.20
N PHE A 147 14.03 8.05 5.86
CA PHE A 147 15.16 7.20 5.53
C PHE A 147 14.80 5.71 5.67
N GLU A 148 14.22 5.33 6.81
CA GLU A 148 13.74 3.97 7.03
C GLU A 148 12.66 3.56 6.02
N ARG A 149 11.73 4.47 5.72
CA ARG A 149 10.68 4.23 4.70
C ARG A 149 11.27 4.01 3.30
N ILE A 150 12.31 4.76 2.92
CA ILE A 150 12.99 4.61 1.62
C ILE A 150 13.73 3.28 1.56
N ARG A 151 14.51 2.95 2.59
CA ARG A 151 15.24 1.67 2.66
C ARG A 151 14.28 0.48 2.59
N ALA A 152 13.22 0.50 3.41
CA ALA A 152 12.19 -0.54 3.37
C ALA A 152 11.43 -0.59 2.04
N GLY A 153 11.18 0.59 1.44
CA GLY A 153 10.59 0.72 0.12
C GLY A 153 11.40 0.04 -0.98
N TRP A 154 12.71 0.25 -0.99
CA TRP A 154 13.63 -0.43 -1.92
C TRP A 154 13.75 -1.92 -1.62
N ALA A 155 13.85 -2.33 -0.36
CA ALA A 155 13.91 -3.74 0.01
C ALA A 155 12.66 -4.52 -0.42
N GLN A 156 11.45 -3.95 -0.23
CA GLN A 156 10.23 -4.55 -0.75
C GLN A 156 10.18 -4.53 -2.28
N PHE A 157 10.69 -3.48 -2.91
CA PHE A 157 10.77 -3.40 -4.36
C PHE A 157 11.66 -4.49 -4.96
N ASP A 158 12.79 -4.79 -4.33
CA ASP A 158 13.70 -5.86 -4.75
C ASP A 158 13.06 -7.25 -4.61
N ARG A 159 12.30 -7.49 -3.52
CA ARG A 159 11.51 -8.73 -3.36
C ARG A 159 10.47 -8.87 -4.48
N ASP A 160 9.71 -7.82 -4.72
CA ASP A 160 8.69 -7.83 -5.78
C ASP A 160 9.31 -7.98 -7.18
N LEU A 161 10.50 -7.42 -7.41
CA LEU A 161 11.24 -7.55 -8.66
C LEU A 161 11.73 -8.99 -8.89
N ALA A 162 12.14 -9.68 -7.83
CA ALA A 162 12.55 -11.09 -7.89
C ALA A 162 11.39 -12.03 -8.24
N GLU A 163 10.17 -11.70 -7.78
CA GLU A 163 8.94 -12.44 -8.08
C GLU A 163 8.24 -11.95 -9.37
N TYR A 164 8.70 -10.84 -9.95
CA TYR A 164 8.03 -10.20 -11.08
C TYR A 164 8.11 -11.07 -12.34
N THR A 165 6.95 -11.27 -12.95
CA THR A 165 6.83 -11.91 -14.27
C THR A 165 6.22 -10.93 -15.25
N LEU A 166 6.73 -10.96 -16.49
CA LEU A 166 6.17 -10.12 -17.55
C LEU A 166 4.71 -10.51 -17.80
N PRO A 167 3.78 -9.55 -17.78
CA PRO A 167 2.41 -9.81 -18.18
C PRO A 167 2.40 -10.35 -19.61
N THR A 168 1.58 -11.38 -19.87
CA THR A 168 1.32 -11.84 -21.24
C THR A 168 0.93 -10.64 -22.08
N PRO A 169 1.53 -10.43 -23.27
CA PRO A 169 1.18 -9.31 -24.12
C PRO A 169 -0.33 -9.33 -24.34
N ALA A 170 -1.01 -8.29 -23.87
CA ALA A 170 -2.38 -8.07 -24.31
C ALA A 170 -2.31 -7.91 -25.83
N PRO A 171 -3.14 -8.62 -26.61
CA PRO A 171 -3.21 -8.38 -28.04
C PRO A 171 -3.37 -6.88 -28.24
N THR A 172 -2.54 -6.30 -29.12
CA THR A 172 -2.62 -4.89 -29.48
C THR A 172 -4.08 -4.55 -29.72
N VAL A 173 -4.53 -3.42 -29.16
CA VAL A 173 -5.80 -2.77 -29.45
C VAL A 173 -5.78 -2.35 -30.93
N VAL A 174 -5.82 -3.32 -31.82
CA VAL A 174 -6.30 -3.11 -33.15
C VAL A 174 -7.78 -2.96 -32.89
N ALA A 175 -8.31 -1.76 -33.11
CA ALA A 175 -9.71 -1.64 -33.41
C ALA A 175 -9.92 -2.46 -34.70
N GLU A 176 -10.01 -3.78 -34.57
CA GLU A 176 -10.72 -4.58 -35.54
C GLU A 176 -12.10 -3.97 -35.48
N ALA A 177 -12.38 -3.14 -36.50
CA ALA A 177 -13.72 -2.67 -36.75
C ALA A 177 -14.58 -3.91 -36.62
N VAL A 178 -15.39 -3.96 -35.55
CA VAL A 178 -16.40 -5.01 -35.37
C VAL A 178 -17.00 -5.16 -36.75
N GLN A 179 -16.80 -6.33 -37.39
CA GLN A 179 -17.26 -6.54 -38.76
C GLN A 179 -18.71 -6.13 -38.77
N ASP A 180 -19.00 -4.96 -39.37
CA ASP A 180 -20.29 -4.31 -39.24
C ASP A 180 -21.31 -5.35 -39.70
N LEU A 181 -22.30 -5.66 -38.86
CA LEU A 181 -23.45 -6.46 -39.29
C LEU A 181 -23.94 -5.85 -40.62
N PRO A 182 -24.23 -6.67 -41.65
CA PRO A 182 -24.53 -6.15 -42.97
C PRO A 182 -25.66 -5.12 -42.88
N ALA A 183 -25.57 -4.04 -43.65
CA ALA A 183 -26.60 -3.01 -43.64
C ALA A 183 -27.96 -3.63 -43.99
N VAL A 184 -28.99 -3.37 -43.19
CA VAL A 184 -30.35 -3.83 -43.49
C VAL A 184 -30.91 -3.00 -44.63
N THR A 185 -31.31 -3.65 -45.73
CA THR A 185 -31.85 -2.99 -46.93
C THR A 185 -33.24 -3.50 -47.24
N VAL A 186 -34.15 -2.57 -47.52
CA VAL A 186 -35.49 -2.86 -48.04
C VAL A 186 -35.73 -1.96 -49.26
N GLN A 187 -35.99 -2.57 -50.43
CA GLN A 187 -36.33 -1.89 -51.66
C GLN A 187 -37.69 -2.38 -52.16
N VAL A 188 -38.54 -1.46 -52.62
CA VAL A 188 -39.85 -1.78 -53.19
C VAL A 188 -39.92 -1.15 -54.58
N ASN A 189 -39.98 -1.98 -55.62
CA ASN A 189 -40.24 -1.52 -56.97
C ASN A 189 -41.75 -1.56 -57.24
N GLY A 190 -42.27 -0.59 -58.01
CA GLY A 190 -43.70 -0.29 -58.24
C GLY A 190 -44.58 -1.40 -58.83
N GLN A 191 -44.16 -2.66 -58.77
CA GLN A 191 -44.96 -3.86 -59.00
C GLN A 191 -44.55 -4.94 -57.98
N ILE A 192 -45.31 -5.06 -56.88
CA ILE A 192 -45.52 -6.26 -56.03
C ILE A 192 -44.27 -6.97 -55.42
N GLU A 193 -43.04 -6.57 -55.74
CA GLU A 193 -41.81 -7.22 -55.29
C GLU A 193 -41.11 -6.36 -54.23
N VAL A 194 -41.15 -6.83 -52.98
CA VAL A 194 -40.29 -6.34 -51.89
C VAL A 194 -38.97 -7.10 -51.98
N ARG A 195 -37.84 -6.38 -51.94
CA ARG A 195 -36.50 -6.95 -51.86
C ARG A 195 -35.87 -6.57 -50.54
N GLU A 196 -35.67 -7.57 -49.70
CA GLU A 196 -35.06 -7.48 -48.38
C GLU A 196 -33.84 -8.40 -48.26
N ASN A 197 -32.95 -8.08 -47.32
CA ASN A 197 -31.76 -8.89 -47.04
C ASN A 197 -31.76 -9.54 -45.64
N PHE A 198 -32.94 -9.72 -45.02
CA PHE A 198 -33.06 -10.21 -43.64
C PHE A 198 -32.41 -11.58 -43.42
N THR A 199 -32.46 -12.51 -44.39
CA THR A 199 -31.79 -13.80 -44.28
C THR A 199 -30.27 -13.67 -44.19
N ILE A 200 -29.67 -12.77 -44.98
CA ILE A 200 -28.23 -12.49 -44.94
C ILE A 200 -27.86 -11.86 -43.60
N PHE A 201 -28.69 -10.93 -43.13
CA PHE A 201 -28.53 -10.32 -41.82
C PHE A 201 -28.66 -11.34 -40.68
N GLU A 202 -29.62 -12.26 -40.75
CA GLU A 202 -29.83 -13.31 -39.75
C GLU A 202 -28.60 -14.22 -39.61
N VAL A 203 -28.06 -14.68 -40.73
CA VAL A 203 -26.85 -15.54 -40.74
C VAL A 203 -25.67 -14.81 -40.11
N ALA A 204 -25.44 -13.55 -40.50
CA ALA A 204 -24.36 -12.74 -39.95
C ALA A 204 -24.55 -12.46 -38.45
N LEU A 205 -25.79 -12.20 -38.02
CA LEU A 205 -26.14 -11.96 -36.62
C LEU A 205 -25.93 -13.20 -35.76
N ARG A 206 -26.33 -14.37 -36.24
CA ARG A 206 -26.12 -15.65 -35.53
C ARG A 206 -24.64 -15.97 -35.40
N ASP A 207 -23.88 -15.84 -36.49
CA ASP A 207 -22.41 -16.00 -36.45
C ASP A 207 -21.76 -15.04 -35.44
N PHE A 208 -22.20 -13.78 -35.43
CA PHE A 208 -21.71 -12.80 -34.46
C PHE A 208 -21.99 -13.21 -33.01
N ILE A 209 -23.23 -13.62 -32.69
CA ILE A 209 -23.65 -14.01 -31.33
C ILE A 209 -22.97 -15.30 -30.85
N GLU A 210 -22.75 -16.25 -31.76
CA GLU A 210 -22.21 -17.58 -31.44
C GLU A 210 -20.68 -17.57 -31.38
N ASN A 211 -20.01 -16.89 -32.33
CA ASN A 211 -18.57 -17.04 -32.54
C ASN A 211 -17.75 -15.79 -32.20
N LYS A 212 -18.35 -14.59 -32.16
CA LYS A 212 -17.60 -13.32 -32.02
C LYS A 212 -17.91 -12.56 -30.73
N LEU A 213 -19.11 -12.72 -30.18
CA LEU A 213 -19.54 -12.03 -28.96
C LEU A 213 -18.70 -12.49 -27.76
N ILE A 214 -18.03 -11.56 -27.10
CA ILE A 214 -17.22 -11.83 -25.90
C ILE A 214 -18.16 -12.11 -24.72
N ARG A 215 -18.03 -13.30 -24.13
CA ARG A 215 -18.83 -13.73 -22.96
C ARG A 215 -18.04 -13.81 -21.66
N GLU A 216 -16.71 -13.86 -21.74
CA GLU A 216 -15.85 -13.95 -20.56
C GLU A 216 -14.71 -12.93 -20.66
N PRO A 217 -15.00 -11.62 -20.56
CA PRO A 217 -13.96 -10.61 -20.64
C PRO A 217 -12.99 -10.73 -19.44
N GLN A 218 -11.69 -10.72 -19.73
CA GLN A 218 -10.62 -10.84 -18.74
C GLN A 218 -9.70 -9.63 -18.75
N THR A 219 -9.42 -9.08 -19.93
CA THR A 219 -8.47 -8.00 -20.15
C THR A 219 -9.16 -6.65 -20.37
N ASP A 220 -8.41 -5.56 -20.21
CA ASP A 220 -8.88 -4.22 -20.59
C ASP A 220 -9.34 -4.15 -22.05
N GLN A 221 -8.69 -4.94 -22.92
CA GLN A 221 -9.05 -5.05 -24.33
C GLN A 221 -10.39 -5.77 -24.51
N ASP A 222 -10.60 -6.91 -23.84
CA ASP A 222 -11.88 -7.63 -23.92
C ASP A 222 -13.05 -6.75 -23.46
N PHE A 223 -12.84 -5.93 -22.44
CA PHE A 223 -13.84 -4.97 -21.96
C PHE A 223 -14.10 -3.82 -22.94
N ALA A 224 -13.09 -3.40 -23.69
CA ALA A 224 -13.24 -2.39 -24.74
C ALA A 224 -13.94 -2.98 -25.97
N ASP A 225 -13.57 -4.18 -26.38
CA ASP A 225 -14.16 -4.89 -27.51
C ASP A 225 -15.62 -5.25 -27.23
N LEU A 226 -15.93 -5.72 -26.03
CA LEU A 226 -17.32 -5.98 -25.63
C LEU A 226 -18.18 -4.70 -25.65
N ASP A 227 -17.62 -3.54 -25.24
CA ASP A 227 -18.31 -2.24 -25.35
C ASP A 227 -18.58 -1.85 -26.81
N LEU A 228 -17.63 -2.11 -27.72
CA LEU A 228 -17.81 -1.92 -29.16
C LEU A 228 -18.86 -2.88 -29.74
N GLN A 229 -18.86 -4.15 -29.33
CA GLN A 229 -19.84 -5.16 -29.73
C GLN A 229 -21.26 -4.78 -29.28
N ILE A 230 -21.43 -4.24 -28.07
CA ILE A 230 -22.71 -3.71 -27.57
C ILE A 230 -23.19 -2.53 -28.43
N LYS A 231 -22.28 -1.60 -28.79
CA LYS A 231 -22.61 -0.48 -29.69
C LYS A 231 -23.03 -0.95 -31.08
N ALA A 232 -22.36 -1.97 -31.63
CA ALA A 232 -22.72 -2.57 -32.91
C ALA A 232 -24.13 -3.20 -32.87
N MET A 233 -24.46 -3.95 -31.81
CA MET A 233 -25.81 -4.48 -31.61
C MET A 233 -26.86 -3.37 -31.47
N LYS A 234 -26.53 -2.26 -30.80
CA LYS A 234 -27.44 -1.11 -30.69
C LYS A 234 -27.74 -0.47 -32.06
N LYS A 235 -26.70 -0.26 -32.89
CA LYS A 235 -26.84 0.24 -34.26
C LYS A 235 -27.67 -0.71 -35.13
N ALA A 236 -27.47 -2.02 -34.98
CA ALA A 236 -28.27 -3.04 -35.65
C ALA A 236 -29.76 -2.98 -35.24
N GLU A 237 -30.06 -2.83 -33.94
CA GLU A 237 -31.42 -2.64 -33.43
C GLU A 237 -32.08 -1.38 -34.03
N GLU A 238 -31.36 -0.26 -34.07
CA GLU A 238 -31.82 1.01 -34.68
C GLU A 238 -32.10 0.85 -36.18
N THR A 239 -31.24 0.14 -36.91
CA THR A 239 -31.40 -0.08 -38.36
C THR A 239 -32.60 -0.99 -38.66
N LEU A 240 -32.80 -2.05 -37.87
CA LEU A 240 -34.00 -2.90 -38.00
C LEU A 240 -35.29 -2.11 -37.75
N ASN A 241 -35.30 -1.21 -36.76
CA ASN A 241 -36.45 -0.35 -36.48
C ASN A 241 -36.70 0.67 -37.60
N ALA A 242 -35.66 1.22 -38.21
CA ALA A 242 -35.78 2.09 -39.38
C ALA A 242 -36.36 1.33 -40.58
N ALA A 243 -35.94 0.09 -40.81
CA ALA A 243 -36.47 -0.76 -41.88
C ALA A 243 -37.98 -1.04 -41.73
N GLU A 244 -38.47 -1.20 -40.50
CA GLU A 244 -39.92 -1.34 -40.23
C GLU A 244 -40.72 -0.10 -40.67
N SER A 245 -40.19 1.10 -40.41
CA SER A 245 -40.85 2.35 -40.80
C SER A 245 -40.94 2.49 -42.33
N MET A 246 -39.92 2.02 -43.06
CA MET A 246 -39.93 1.99 -44.53
C MET A 246 -40.92 0.95 -45.08
N MET A 247 -41.00 -0.23 -44.45
CA MET A 247 -41.94 -1.29 -44.83
C MET A 247 -43.40 -0.91 -44.58
N LEU A 248 -43.73 -0.27 -43.46
CA LEU A 248 -45.10 0.13 -43.11
C LEU A 248 -45.65 1.25 -44.01
N ALA A 249 -44.79 2.03 -44.66
CA ALA A 249 -45.19 3.11 -45.56
C ALA A 249 -45.77 2.61 -46.91
N GLN A 250 -45.58 1.32 -47.27
CA GLN A 250 -45.87 0.80 -48.61
C GLN A 250 -46.59 -0.58 -48.61
N ILE A 251 -47.90 -0.56 -48.28
CA ILE A 251 -49.01 -1.50 -48.59
C ILE A 251 -48.97 -3.01 -48.14
N GLN A 252 -50.18 -3.45 -47.80
CA GLN A 252 -50.82 -4.64 -47.18
C GLN A 252 -50.28 -6.09 -47.28
N ARG A 253 -49.10 -6.41 -47.85
CA ARG A 253 -48.58 -7.80 -47.81
C ARG A 253 -47.18 -7.86 -47.21
N VAL A 254 -47.10 -7.67 -45.89
CA VAL A 254 -45.83 -7.52 -45.13
C VAL A 254 -45.79 -8.43 -43.88
N ASP A 255 -46.72 -9.37 -43.71
CA ASP A 255 -46.81 -10.13 -42.45
C ASP A 255 -45.58 -11.01 -42.18
N GLU A 256 -45.01 -11.65 -43.21
CA GLU A 256 -43.84 -12.53 -43.04
C GLU A 256 -42.55 -11.74 -42.79
N ALA A 257 -42.31 -10.69 -43.58
CA ALA A 257 -41.16 -9.81 -43.42
C ALA A 257 -41.19 -9.07 -42.06
N LYS A 258 -42.38 -8.65 -41.61
CA LYS A 258 -42.56 -8.06 -40.27
C LYS A 258 -42.25 -9.06 -39.16
N ARG A 259 -42.73 -10.30 -39.27
CA ARG A 259 -42.43 -11.36 -38.29
C ARG A 259 -40.92 -11.68 -38.24
N GLN A 260 -40.25 -11.74 -39.39
CA GLN A 260 -38.80 -11.94 -39.46
C GLN A 260 -38.04 -10.76 -38.82
N LYS A 261 -38.41 -9.52 -39.15
CA LYS A 261 -37.84 -8.32 -38.51
C LYS A 261 -38.05 -8.35 -37.00
N ASP A 262 -39.25 -8.64 -36.52
CA ASP A 262 -39.57 -8.66 -35.09
C ASP A 262 -38.75 -9.73 -34.35
N MET A 263 -38.56 -10.90 -34.98
CA MET A 263 -37.70 -11.97 -34.46
C MET A 263 -36.24 -11.52 -34.37
N LEU A 264 -35.70 -10.90 -35.43
CA LEU A 264 -34.33 -10.36 -35.45
C LEU A 264 -34.14 -9.23 -34.45
N SER A 265 -35.08 -8.28 -34.35
CA SER A 265 -35.05 -7.19 -33.38
C SER A 265 -35.04 -7.71 -31.95
N ARG A 266 -35.86 -8.73 -31.65
CA ARG A 266 -35.83 -9.39 -30.33
C ARG A 266 -34.47 -10.05 -30.07
N LEU A 267 -33.95 -10.81 -31.03
CA LEU A 267 -32.66 -11.49 -30.89
C LEU A 267 -31.50 -10.52 -30.63
N VAL A 268 -31.42 -9.41 -31.39
CA VAL A 268 -30.42 -8.36 -31.19
C VAL A 268 -30.59 -7.71 -29.82
N ARG A 269 -31.81 -7.32 -29.46
CA ARG A 269 -32.10 -6.63 -28.20
C ARG A 269 -31.76 -7.49 -26.99
N ASP A 270 -32.17 -8.76 -26.99
CA ASP A 270 -31.94 -9.67 -25.86
C ASP A 270 -30.44 -9.92 -25.66
N ASN A 271 -29.69 -10.12 -26.75
CA ASN A 271 -28.23 -10.30 -26.68
C ASN A 271 -27.50 -9.02 -26.29
N ARG A 272 -27.95 -7.84 -26.75
CA ARG A 272 -27.42 -6.55 -26.30
C ARG A 272 -27.61 -6.36 -24.80
N LEU A 273 -28.83 -6.58 -24.29
CA LEU A 273 -29.14 -6.46 -22.87
C LEU A 273 -28.37 -7.47 -22.02
N MET A 274 -28.15 -8.68 -22.53
CA MET A 274 -27.32 -9.69 -21.89
C MET A 274 -25.86 -9.23 -21.83
N ALA A 275 -25.29 -8.76 -22.95
CA ALA A 275 -23.93 -8.26 -23.02
C ALA A 275 -23.69 -7.02 -22.15
N GLU A 276 -24.66 -6.08 -22.07
CA GLU A 276 -24.60 -4.92 -21.17
C GLU A 276 -24.55 -5.35 -19.69
N LYS A 277 -25.40 -6.30 -19.30
CA LYS A 277 -25.38 -6.88 -17.94
C LYS A 277 -24.06 -7.58 -17.66
N LEU A 278 -23.58 -8.37 -18.62
CA LEU A 278 -22.32 -9.11 -18.53
C LEU A 278 -21.13 -8.16 -18.38
N LEU A 279 -21.04 -7.12 -19.20
CA LEU A 279 -19.98 -6.11 -19.10
C LEU A 279 -19.95 -5.46 -17.72
N ALA A 280 -21.11 -5.08 -17.19
CA ALA A 280 -21.22 -4.45 -15.88
C ALA A 280 -20.89 -5.42 -14.74
N SER A 281 -21.48 -6.63 -14.74
CA SER A 281 -21.25 -7.63 -13.69
C SER A 281 -19.81 -8.09 -13.66
N GLU A 282 -19.18 -8.23 -14.83
CA GLU A 282 -17.84 -8.79 -14.92
C GLU A 282 -16.74 -7.79 -14.59
N LYS A 283 -16.93 -6.51 -14.91
CA LYS A 283 -16.05 -5.44 -14.38
C LYS A 283 -16.07 -5.42 -12.85
N GLU A 284 -17.25 -5.57 -12.23
CA GLU A 284 -17.37 -5.56 -10.77
C GLU A 284 -16.84 -6.84 -10.13
N ARG A 285 -17.14 -8.01 -10.71
CA ARG A 285 -16.62 -9.29 -10.25
C ARG A 285 -15.10 -9.30 -10.27
N ARG A 286 -14.47 -8.93 -11.40
CA ARG A 286 -13.00 -8.89 -11.55
C ARG A 286 -12.36 -7.88 -10.60
N ARG A 287 -13.00 -6.73 -10.38
CA ARG A 287 -12.55 -5.74 -9.40
C ARG A 287 -12.54 -6.35 -8.00
N THR A 288 -13.62 -7.01 -7.61
CA THR A 288 -13.75 -7.64 -6.29
C THR A 288 -12.74 -8.78 -6.11
N GLU A 289 -12.56 -9.63 -7.12
CA GLU A 289 -11.56 -10.71 -7.11
C GLU A 289 -10.15 -10.19 -6.85
N LYS A 290 -9.73 -9.12 -7.54
CA LYS A 290 -8.41 -8.51 -7.33
C LYS A 290 -8.26 -7.94 -5.93
N VAL A 291 -9.30 -7.30 -5.39
CA VAL A 291 -9.28 -6.77 -4.00
C VAL A 291 -9.18 -7.92 -2.99
N VAL A 292 -9.95 -9.00 -3.18
CA VAL A 292 -9.90 -10.18 -2.31
C VAL A 292 -8.52 -10.84 -2.36
N ALA A 293 -7.95 -11.00 -3.55
CA ALA A 293 -6.59 -11.54 -3.72
C ALA A 293 -5.54 -10.69 -3.01
N ALA A 294 -5.60 -9.35 -3.13
CA ALA A 294 -4.68 -8.45 -2.43
C ALA A 294 -4.83 -8.53 -0.91
N ARG A 295 -6.07 -8.63 -0.39
CA ARG A 295 -6.33 -8.84 1.04
C ARG A 295 -5.77 -10.18 1.53
N GLN A 296 -5.95 -11.25 0.77
CA GLN A 296 -5.43 -12.57 1.12
C GLN A 296 -3.90 -12.56 1.14
N ALA A 297 -3.25 -12.02 0.10
CA ALA A 297 -1.79 -11.92 0.04
C ALA A 297 -1.20 -11.12 1.23
N PHE A 298 -1.91 -10.06 1.67
CA PHE A 298 -1.52 -9.33 2.87
C PHE A 298 -1.72 -10.15 4.16
N ALA A 299 -2.86 -10.82 4.30
CA ALA A 299 -3.14 -11.66 5.46
C ALA A 299 -2.15 -12.84 5.59
N ASP A 300 -1.76 -13.45 4.46
CA ASP A 300 -0.77 -14.51 4.41
C ASP A 300 0.60 -13.99 4.88
N HIS A 301 1.01 -12.80 4.42
CA HIS A 301 2.25 -12.14 4.87
C HIS A 301 2.25 -11.87 6.38
N VAL A 302 1.17 -11.29 6.92
CA VAL A 302 1.04 -11.03 8.37
C VAL A 302 1.05 -12.35 9.17
N THR A 303 0.43 -13.40 8.64
CA THR A 303 0.44 -14.73 9.27
C THR A 303 1.86 -15.30 9.33
N GLU A 304 2.65 -15.13 8.27
CA GLU A 304 4.04 -15.56 8.25
C GLU A 304 4.88 -14.80 9.29
N LEU A 305 4.76 -13.46 9.33
CA LEU A 305 5.44 -12.65 10.35
C LEU A 305 5.06 -13.05 11.77
N GLN A 306 3.78 -13.35 12.01
CA GLN A 306 3.27 -13.78 13.32
C GLN A 306 3.87 -15.12 13.76
N ARG A 307 4.20 -16.05 12.84
CA ARG A 307 4.80 -17.35 13.21
C ARG A 307 6.14 -17.18 13.93
N GLU A 308 6.87 -16.12 13.61
CA GLU A 308 8.16 -15.80 14.21
C GLU A 308 8.03 -15.02 15.54
N ILE A 309 6.83 -14.57 15.89
CA ILE A 309 6.57 -13.74 17.07
C ILE A 309 5.71 -14.53 18.05
N SER A 310 6.26 -14.80 19.23
CA SER A 310 5.57 -15.53 20.29
C SER A 310 5.22 -14.62 21.49
N GLY A 311 4.15 -14.95 22.20
CA GLY A 311 3.73 -14.25 23.42
C GLY A 311 2.96 -12.93 23.20
N VAL A 312 2.97 -12.38 21.99
CA VAL A 312 2.15 -11.22 21.59
C VAL A 312 1.58 -11.41 20.19
N ARG A 313 0.46 -10.74 19.94
CA ARG A 313 -0.19 -10.68 18.63
C ARG A 313 0.33 -9.48 17.84
N LEU A 314 0.67 -9.72 16.59
CA LEU A 314 0.94 -8.72 15.57
C LEU A 314 -0.40 -8.18 15.06
N ASP A 315 -0.82 -7.03 15.61
CA ASP A 315 -2.05 -6.34 15.21
C ASP A 315 -1.73 -5.27 14.18
N ILE A 316 -1.87 -5.60 12.89
CA ILE A 316 -1.60 -4.70 11.77
C ILE A 316 -2.92 -4.20 11.17
N VAL A 317 -2.99 -2.89 10.92
CA VAL A 317 -4.09 -2.29 10.18
C VAL A 317 -4.04 -2.76 8.73
N VAL A 318 -5.12 -3.39 8.26
CA VAL A 318 -5.25 -3.82 6.86
C VAL A 318 -5.33 -2.59 5.94
N PRO A 319 -4.52 -2.52 4.87
CA PRO A 319 -4.62 -1.44 3.89
C PRO A 319 -6.02 -1.33 3.28
N ASP A 320 -6.48 -0.10 3.01
CA ASP A 320 -7.74 0.12 2.29
C ASP A 320 -7.58 -0.12 0.78
N PHE A 321 -7.57 -1.39 0.40
CA PHE A 321 -7.48 -1.83 -1.00
C PHE A 321 -8.66 -1.34 -1.85
N ALA A 322 -9.86 -1.22 -1.27
CA ALA A 322 -11.04 -0.78 -2.00
C ALA A 322 -10.99 0.73 -2.29
N GLY A 323 -10.58 1.52 -1.29
CA GLY A 323 -10.32 2.95 -1.46
C GLY A 323 -9.20 3.24 -2.45
N ALA A 324 -8.12 2.45 -2.43
CA ALA A 324 -6.96 2.62 -3.33
C ALA A 324 -7.32 2.54 -4.83
N ILE A 325 -8.40 1.83 -5.19
CA ILE A 325 -8.83 1.63 -6.58
C ILE A 325 -10.09 2.43 -6.95
N LYS A 326 -10.58 3.28 -6.05
CA LYS A 326 -11.78 4.07 -6.26
C LYS A 326 -11.62 4.97 -7.49
N GLY A 327 -12.59 4.93 -8.39
CA GLY A 327 -12.61 5.76 -9.61
C GLY A 327 -11.71 5.29 -10.76
N LEU A 328 -10.90 4.24 -10.56
CA LEU A 328 -10.08 3.68 -11.64
C LEU A 328 -10.94 2.93 -12.65
N LYS A 329 -10.61 3.07 -13.93
CA LYS A 329 -11.40 2.54 -15.05
C LYS A 329 -10.81 1.28 -15.69
N THR A 330 -9.50 1.08 -15.59
CA THR A 330 -8.80 -0.03 -16.26
C THR A 330 -8.30 -1.06 -15.24
N MET A 331 -8.34 -2.34 -15.59
CA MET A 331 -7.79 -3.44 -14.79
C MET A 331 -6.30 -3.28 -14.54
N THR A 332 -5.57 -2.74 -15.51
CA THR A 332 -4.14 -2.44 -15.37
C THR A 332 -3.88 -1.41 -14.27
N SER A 333 -4.63 -0.29 -14.25
CA SER A 333 -4.47 0.74 -13.21
C SER A 333 -4.94 0.25 -11.84
N ILE A 334 -6.00 -0.55 -11.80
CA ILE A 334 -6.47 -1.22 -10.57
C ILE A 334 -5.38 -2.12 -10.00
N GLN A 335 -4.77 -2.97 -10.83
CA GLN A 335 -3.70 -3.85 -10.39
C GLN A 335 -2.49 -3.07 -9.83
N ASP A 336 -2.02 -2.05 -10.55
CA ASP A 336 -0.87 -1.23 -10.10
C ASP A 336 -1.12 -0.56 -8.74
N LYS A 337 -2.34 -0.06 -8.50
CA LYS A 337 -2.70 0.55 -7.21
C LYS A 337 -2.87 -0.47 -6.10
N LEU A 338 -3.40 -1.66 -6.38
CA LEU A 338 -3.46 -2.75 -5.41
C LEU A 338 -2.06 -3.24 -5.04
N ASP A 339 -1.19 -3.46 -6.02
CA ASP A 339 0.19 -3.92 -5.79
C ASP A 339 0.99 -2.88 -4.99
N THR A 340 0.79 -1.60 -5.30
CA THR A 340 1.39 -0.49 -4.53
C THR A 340 0.88 -0.46 -3.09
N ALA A 341 -0.44 -0.59 -2.88
CA ALA A 341 -1.02 -0.62 -1.54
C ALA A 341 -0.56 -1.86 -0.76
N LEU A 342 -0.45 -3.01 -1.42
CA LEU A 342 0.05 -4.26 -0.83
C LEU A 342 1.52 -4.11 -0.41
N ALA A 343 2.38 -3.58 -1.29
CA ALA A 343 3.79 -3.34 -0.98
C ALA A 343 3.96 -2.40 0.23
N ASN A 344 3.21 -1.29 0.26
CA ASN A 344 3.24 -0.36 1.39
C ASN A 344 2.69 -0.99 2.68
N GLY A 345 1.66 -1.83 2.58
CA GLY A 345 1.14 -2.61 3.71
C GLY A 345 2.17 -3.59 4.26
N LYS A 346 2.85 -4.35 3.39
CA LYS A 346 3.91 -5.29 3.78
C LYS A 346 5.06 -4.56 4.50
N ILE A 347 5.47 -3.39 3.99
CA ILE A 347 6.50 -2.55 4.63
C ILE A 347 6.09 -2.18 6.07
N ALA A 348 4.85 -1.70 6.26
CA ALA A 348 4.36 -1.33 7.58
C ALA A 348 4.28 -2.53 8.54
N ALA A 349 3.83 -3.70 8.03
CA ALA A 349 3.78 -4.94 8.80
C ALA A 349 5.18 -5.42 9.22
N ASP A 350 6.16 -5.37 8.30
CA ASP A 350 7.55 -5.74 8.55
C ASP A 350 8.18 -4.84 9.62
N GLN A 351 7.95 -3.53 9.54
CA GLN A 351 8.46 -2.57 10.53
C GLN A 351 7.91 -2.85 11.93
N GLN A 352 6.60 -3.06 12.06
CA GLN A 352 5.98 -3.37 13.34
C GLN A 352 6.44 -4.73 13.89
N ALA A 353 6.61 -5.72 13.01
CA ALA A 353 7.18 -7.02 13.39
C ALA A 353 8.62 -6.89 13.91
N ALA A 354 9.47 -6.09 13.24
CA ALA A 354 10.84 -5.85 13.67
C ALA A 354 10.94 -5.13 15.03
N ASP A 355 10.07 -4.14 15.26
CA ASP A 355 9.96 -3.46 16.56
C ASP A 355 9.55 -4.43 17.68
N LEU A 356 8.54 -5.28 17.44
CA LEU A 356 8.13 -6.31 18.40
C LEU A 356 9.25 -7.31 18.70
N ARG A 357 9.95 -7.80 17.67
CA ARG A 357 11.10 -8.70 17.86
C ARG A 357 12.17 -8.07 18.72
N THR A 358 12.49 -6.80 18.47
CA THR A 358 13.48 -6.04 19.26
C THR A 358 13.06 -5.93 20.72
N LYS A 359 11.79 -5.62 20.98
CA LYS A 359 11.23 -5.53 22.34
C LYS A 359 11.23 -6.87 23.07
N LEU A 360 10.84 -7.95 22.40
CA LEU A 360 10.83 -9.29 22.97
C LEU A 360 12.25 -9.78 23.27
N ALA A 361 13.20 -9.57 22.35
CA ALA A 361 14.61 -9.91 22.59
C ALA A 361 15.20 -9.13 23.78
N TRP A 362 14.82 -7.85 23.93
CA TRP A 362 15.20 -7.07 25.10
C TRP A 362 14.61 -7.65 26.40
N LEU A 363 13.35 -8.08 26.39
CA LEU A 363 12.73 -8.74 27.55
C LEU A 363 13.42 -10.05 27.91
N ASP A 364 13.75 -10.87 26.92
CA ASP A 364 14.44 -12.14 27.16
C ASP A 364 15.80 -11.94 27.80
N THR A 365 16.47 -10.85 27.47
CA THR A 365 17.78 -10.51 28.04
C THR A 365 17.66 -9.89 29.44
N ASN A 366 16.65 -9.04 29.69
CA ASN A 366 16.62 -8.16 30.87
C ASN A 366 15.54 -8.51 31.90
N ALA A 367 14.55 -9.31 31.53
CA ALA A 367 13.31 -9.50 32.29
C ALA A 367 12.74 -10.93 32.22
N ALA A 368 13.51 -11.92 31.75
CA ALA A 368 13.04 -13.30 31.56
C ALA A 368 12.39 -13.89 32.83
N ASP A 369 13.03 -13.72 33.99
CA ASP A 369 12.54 -14.23 35.29
C ASP A 369 11.29 -13.51 35.81
N TYR A 370 10.97 -12.34 35.23
CA TYR A 370 9.88 -11.48 35.65
C TYR A 370 8.72 -11.46 34.66
N ARG A 371 8.69 -12.36 33.66
CA ARG A 371 7.60 -12.44 32.66
C ARG A 371 6.20 -12.55 33.30
N ALA A 372 6.09 -13.18 34.46
CA ALA A 372 4.82 -13.27 35.21
C ALA A 372 4.25 -11.91 35.66
N LEU A 373 5.09 -10.87 35.79
CA LEU A 373 4.67 -9.50 36.13
C LEU A 373 4.09 -8.72 34.93
N LEU A 374 4.15 -9.31 33.73
CA LEU A 374 3.82 -8.66 32.45
C LEU A 374 2.59 -9.32 31.81
N ALA A 375 1.54 -9.57 32.58
CA ALA A 375 0.31 -10.19 32.06
C ALA A 375 -0.37 -9.37 30.93
N ASP A 376 -0.13 -8.05 30.92
CA ASP A 376 -0.57 -7.07 29.94
C ASP A 376 0.50 -6.78 28.86
N LEU A 377 1.40 -7.73 28.59
CA LEU A 377 2.51 -7.53 27.65
C LEU A 377 2.08 -6.94 26.31
N GLN A 378 0.91 -7.36 25.79
CA GLN A 378 0.33 -6.84 24.55
C GLN A 378 0.17 -5.31 24.54
N GLN A 379 -0.18 -4.72 25.69
CA GLN A 379 -0.38 -3.28 25.84
C GLN A 379 0.95 -2.55 26.05
N LEU A 380 1.90 -3.22 26.71
CA LEU A 380 3.25 -2.69 26.91
C LEU A 380 4.01 -2.57 25.60
N VAL A 381 3.98 -3.60 24.75
CA VAL A 381 4.72 -3.60 23.48
C VAL A 381 4.21 -2.56 22.48
N ALA A 382 2.98 -2.05 22.64
CA ALA A 382 2.45 -0.96 21.83
C ALA A 382 3.08 0.42 22.15
N LYS A 383 3.81 0.55 23.26
CA LYS A 383 4.50 1.79 23.64
C LYS A 383 5.77 2.01 22.80
N PRO A 384 6.25 3.25 22.67
CA PRO A 384 7.61 3.52 22.19
C PRO A 384 8.65 2.70 22.97
N PHE A 385 9.75 2.33 22.32
CA PHE A 385 10.69 1.38 22.89
C PHE A 385 11.27 1.82 24.25
N ASP A 386 11.55 3.12 24.42
CA ASP A 386 12.07 3.63 25.70
C ASP A 386 11.02 3.62 26.82
N ASP A 387 9.78 4.00 26.50
CA ASP A 387 8.65 3.91 27.44
C ASP A 387 8.35 2.47 27.84
N PHE A 388 8.48 1.53 26.90
CA PHE A 388 8.36 0.11 27.14
C PHE A 388 9.41 -0.38 28.13
N LYS A 389 10.70 -0.06 27.89
CA LYS A 389 11.80 -0.41 28.79
C LYS A 389 11.58 0.17 30.19
N LEU A 390 11.19 1.43 30.27
CA LEU A 390 10.93 2.12 31.52
C LEU A 390 9.78 1.47 32.30
N ALA A 391 8.66 1.19 31.63
CA ALA A 391 7.49 0.56 32.25
C ALA A 391 7.79 -0.83 32.80
N VAL A 392 8.53 -1.65 32.05
CA VAL A 392 8.94 -2.99 32.49
C VAL A 392 9.91 -2.91 33.67
N THR A 393 10.94 -2.07 33.57
CA THR A 393 11.95 -1.91 34.62
C THR A 393 11.33 -1.40 35.92
N ALA A 394 10.45 -0.42 35.84
CA ALA A 394 9.74 0.12 37.01
C ALA A 394 8.92 -0.95 37.76
N ARG A 395 8.28 -1.88 37.02
CA ARG A 395 7.53 -2.99 37.63
C ARG A 395 8.44 -4.01 38.29
N ILE A 396 9.55 -4.35 37.65
CA ILE A 396 10.56 -5.26 38.21
C ILE A 396 11.13 -4.67 39.51
N ASP A 397 11.49 -3.40 39.50
CA ASP A 397 12.05 -2.72 40.66
C ASP A 397 11.03 -2.61 41.81
N ALA A 398 9.76 -2.33 41.50
CA ALA A 398 8.69 -2.33 42.49
C ALA A 398 8.49 -3.72 43.11
N HIS A 399 8.54 -4.78 42.30
CA HIS A 399 8.42 -6.15 42.79
C HIS A 399 9.61 -6.55 43.68
N LYS A 400 10.85 -6.24 43.26
CA LYS A 400 12.06 -6.48 44.06
C LYS A 400 12.01 -5.78 45.42
N LYS A 401 11.59 -4.51 45.45
CA LYS A 401 11.42 -3.74 46.70
C LYS A 401 10.35 -4.34 47.60
N ALA A 402 9.23 -4.79 47.04
CA ALA A 402 8.16 -5.43 47.81
C ALA A 402 8.60 -6.77 48.42
N GLU A 403 9.34 -7.58 47.66
CA GLU A 403 9.89 -8.85 48.12
C GLU A 403 10.95 -8.66 49.22
N GLU A 404 11.84 -7.68 49.06
CA GLU A 404 12.82 -7.32 50.09
C GLU A 404 12.13 -6.89 51.38
N ALA A 405 11.12 -6.00 51.30
CA ALA A 405 10.34 -5.58 52.46
C ALA A 405 9.61 -6.75 53.13
N ARG A 406 9.09 -7.72 52.35
CA ARG A 406 8.46 -8.92 52.90
C ARG A 406 9.46 -9.79 53.65
N LEU A 407 10.65 -10.00 53.10
CA LEU A 407 11.72 -10.77 53.74
C LEU A 407 12.24 -10.08 55.00
N GLU A 408 12.35 -8.75 55.01
CA GLU A 408 12.73 -7.99 56.21
C GLU A 408 11.67 -8.06 57.29
N ALA A 409 10.39 -7.90 56.94
CA ALA A 409 9.27 -8.05 57.89
C ALA A 409 9.23 -9.46 58.49
N GLU A 410 9.49 -10.50 57.70
CA GLU A 410 9.58 -11.88 58.16
C GLU A 410 10.75 -12.08 59.12
N ARG A 411 11.95 -11.58 58.76
CA ARG A 411 13.14 -11.62 59.64
C ARG A 411 12.88 -10.93 60.98
N GLU A 412 12.20 -9.79 60.95
CA GLU A 412 11.85 -9.04 62.15
C GLU A 412 10.82 -9.80 63.01
N ARG A 413 9.83 -10.46 62.39
CA ARG A 413 8.89 -11.33 63.11
C ARG A 413 9.62 -12.46 63.83
N ILE A 414 10.52 -13.17 63.14
CA ILE A 414 11.32 -14.25 63.72
C ILE A 414 12.15 -13.74 64.90
N ARG A 415 12.83 -12.58 64.76
CA ARG A 415 13.60 -11.97 65.86
C ARG A 415 12.74 -11.67 67.08
N ARG A 416 11.52 -11.15 66.89
CA ARG A 416 10.58 -10.87 67.99
C ARG A 416 10.08 -12.13 68.66
N GLU A 417 9.76 -13.16 67.89
CA GLU A 417 9.34 -14.47 68.43
C GLU A 417 10.46 -15.14 69.23
N GLU A 418 11.70 -15.07 68.75
CA GLU A 418 12.87 -15.59 69.48
C GLU A 418 13.15 -14.80 70.77
N ALA A 419 13.10 -13.47 70.72
CA ALA A 419 13.26 -12.62 71.89
C ALA A 419 12.16 -12.90 72.94
N ALA A 420 10.91 -13.06 72.50
CA ALA A 420 9.80 -13.42 73.39
C ALA A 420 9.98 -14.84 73.99
N ARG A 421 10.50 -15.80 73.23
CA ARG A 421 10.81 -17.15 73.74
C ARG A 421 11.92 -17.13 74.78
N LEU A 422 13.01 -16.40 74.52
CA LEU A 422 14.12 -16.20 75.45
C LEU A 422 13.66 -15.48 76.73
N GLU A 423 12.81 -14.45 76.62
CA GLU A 423 12.26 -13.75 77.78
C GLU A 423 11.33 -14.65 78.60
N ALA A 424 10.51 -15.47 77.94
CA ALA A 424 9.67 -16.47 78.60
C ALA A 424 10.49 -17.56 79.31
N GLU A 425 11.57 -18.05 78.70
CA GLU A 425 12.51 -19.00 79.32
C GLU A 425 13.25 -18.38 80.52
N GLN A 426 13.71 -17.13 80.40
CA GLN A 426 14.33 -16.40 81.51
C GLN A 426 13.35 -16.15 82.66
N ARG A 427 12.07 -15.83 82.36
CA ARG A 427 11.02 -15.69 83.38
C ARG A 427 10.71 -17.03 84.06
N GLN A 428 10.79 -18.17 83.35
CA GLN A 428 10.67 -19.50 83.95
C GLN A 428 11.90 -19.91 84.80
N GLN A 429 13.11 -19.48 84.44
CA GLN A 429 14.32 -19.76 85.23
C GLN A 429 14.44 -18.87 86.48
N LYS A 430 13.94 -17.63 86.43
CA LYS A 430 13.87 -16.71 87.59
C LYS A 430 12.69 -17.01 88.54
N GLU A 431 11.90 -18.05 88.28
CA GLU A 431 10.83 -18.48 89.19
C GLU A 431 11.46 -19.08 90.48
N PRO A 432 11.19 -18.53 91.69
CA PRO A 432 11.84 -19.00 92.92
C PRO A 432 11.59 -20.50 93.16
N PRO A 433 12.55 -21.27 93.69
CA PRO A 433 12.42 -22.72 93.88
C PRO A 433 11.19 -23.12 94.74
N ALA A 434 10.68 -22.22 95.57
CA ALA A 434 9.44 -22.40 96.33
C ALA A 434 8.18 -22.49 95.45
N LYS A 435 8.07 -21.68 94.38
CA LYS A 435 6.92 -21.72 93.45
C LYS A 435 7.04 -22.89 92.45
N ARG A 436 8.26 -23.25 92.05
CA ARG A 436 8.52 -24.44 91.21
C ARG A 436 8.14 -25.75 91.93
N LYS A 437 8.43 -25.86 93.23
CA LYS A 437 7.98 -26.98 94.08
C LYS A 437 6.46 -27.00 94.30
N ALA A 438 5.80 -25.83 94.41
CA ALA A 438 4.34 -25.75 94.54
C ALA A 438 3.59 -26.16 93.25
N ARG A 439 4.08 -25.78 92.06
CA ARG A 439 3.51 -26.24 90.77
C ARG A 439 3.73 -27.74 90.52
N GLN A 440 4.89 -28.27 90.91
CA GLN A 440 5.15 -29.72 90.84
C GLN A 440 4.38 -30.52 91.90
N SER A 441 4.14 -29.98 93.10
CA SER A 441 3.31 -30.63 94.12
C SER A 441 1.82 -30.61 93.76
N TRP A 442 1.33 -29.52 93.16
CA TRP A 442 -0.02 -29.44 92.61
C TRP A 442 -0.24 -30.44 91.46
N ARG A 443 0.71 -30.51 90.50
CA ARG A 443 0.68 -31.54 89.44
C ARG A 443 0.81 -32.97 89.96
N ARG A 444 1.53 -33.23 91.06
CA ARG A 444 1.58 -34.55 91.70
C ARG A 444 0.29 -34.89 92.45
N ARG A 445 -0.35 -33.92 93.11
CA ARG A 445 -1.63 -34.10 93.82
C ARG A 445 -2.83 -34.30 92.88
N HIS A 446 -2.73 -33.90 91.61
CA HIS A 446 -3.78 -34.10 90.62
C HIS A 446 -3.45 -35.17 89.57
N ARG A 447 -2.42 -36.00 89.81
CA ARG A 447 -2.11 -37.19 89.00
C ARG A 447 -2.37 -38.52 89.73
N VAL A 448 -2.88 -38.44 90.97
CA VAL A 448 -3.34 -39.57 91.80
C VAL A 448 -4.83 -39.37 92.14
N ALA A 449 -5.57 -38.76 91.22
CA ALA A 449 -7.02 -38.80 91.18
C ALA A 449 -7.40 -39.41 89.84
#